data_AF-A0A1P8AXW0-F1
#
_entry.id   AF-A0A1P8AXW0-F1
#
_cell.length_a   1.000
_cell.length_b   1.000
_cell.length_c   1.000
_cell.angle_alpha   90.00
_cell.angle_beta   90.00
_cell.angle_gamma   90.00
#
_symmetry.space_group_name_H-M   'P 1'
#
loop_
_entity.id
_entity.type
_entity.pdbx_description
1 polymer ?
#
loop_
_entity_poly.entity_id
_entity_poly.type
_entity_poly.pdbx_seq_one_letter_code
_entity_poly.pdbx_strand_id
1 'polypeptide(L)'
;MSGCVKSREKVRKENMSEEKRKQHFVLVHGACHGAWCWYKVKPLLEALGHRVTALDLAASGIDTTRSITDISTCEQYSEPLMQLMTSLPNDEKVVLVGHSFGGLSLALAMDKFPDKISVSVFVTAFMPDTKHSPSFVEEKFASSMTPEGWMGSELETYGSDNSGLSVFFSTDFMKHRLYQLSPVEVI
;
A
#
# COMPACT_ATOMS: atom_id res chain seq x y z
N MET A 1 -56.69 -10.25 -7.01
CA MET A 1 -55.44 -10.81 -7.56
C MET A 1 -54.24 -9.87 -7.33
N SER A 2 -54.00 -9.39 -6.09
CA SER A 2 -52.96 -8.37 -5.80
C SER A 2 -51.74 -8.92 -5.03
N GLY A 3 -51.65 -10.23 -4.82
CA GLY A 3 -50.61 -10.86 -3.98
C GLY A 3 -49.33 -11.30 -4.70
N CYS A 4 -49.28 -11.34 -6.03
CA CYS A 4 -48.17 -11.94 -6.78
C CYS A 4 -47.09 -10.94 -7.24
N VAL A 5 -47.42 -9.65 -7.31
CA VAL A 5 -46.46 -8.61 -7.78
C VAL A 5 -45.52 -8.15 -6.66
N LYS A 6 -46.02 -8.06 -5.41
CA LYS A 6 -45.22 -7.62 -4.26
C LYS A 6 -44.11 -8.60 -3.84
N SER A 7 -44.24 -9.89 -4.13
CA SER A 7 -43.17 -10.87 -3.81
C SER A 7 -42.03 -10.83 -4.82
N ARG A 8 -42.31 -10.55 -6.10
CA ARG A 8 -41.28 -10.45 -7.14
C ARG A 8 -40.42 -9.18 -7.02
N GLU A 9 -40.98 -8.07 -6.55
CA GLU A 9 -40.19 -6.86 -6.24
C GLU A 9 -39.35 -6.99 -4.97
N LYS A 10 -39.84 -7.74 -3.97
CA LYS A 10 -39.09 -8.00 -2.73
C LYS A 10 -37.92 -8.96 -2.98
N VAL A 11 -38.15 -10.03 -3.76
CA VAL A 11 -37.09 -10.96 -4.21
C VAL A 11 -36.07 -10.27 -5.13
N ARG A 12 -36.50 -9.33 -5.99
CA ARG A 12 -35.59 -8.51 -6.81
C ARG A 12 -34.79 -7.48 -6.00
N LYS A 13 -35.34 -6.94 -4.91
CA LYS A 13 -34.61 -6.02 -4.02
C LYS A 13 -33.67 -6.75 -3.06
N GLU A 14 -34.01 -7.97 -2.64
CA GLU A 14 -33.15 -8.84 -1.81
C GLU A 14 -31.98 -9.43 -2.62
N ASN A 15 -32.14 -9.70 -3.92
CA ASN A 15 -31.05 -10.14 -4.80
C ASN A 15 -30.07 -9.01 -5.22
N MET A 16 -30.40 -7.75 -4.97
CA MET A 16 -29.56 -6.58 -5.34
C MET A 16 -28.63 -6.12 -4.20
N SER A 17 -28.68 -6.76 -3.03
CA SER A 17 -27.85 -6.44 -1.87
C SER A 17 -26.70 -7.42 -1.60
N GLU A 18 -26.54 -8.48 -2.40
CA GLU A 18 -25.59 -9.56 -2.05
C GLU A 18 -24.77 -10.15 -3.21
N GLU A 19 -24.76 -9.53 -4.39
CA GLU A 19 -23.52 -9.52 -5.17
C GLU A 19 -22.65 -8.39 -4.62
N LYS A 20 -21.88 -8.67 -3.55
CA LYS A 20 -20.70 -7.86 -3.24
C LYS A 20 -19.88 -7.82 -4.53
N ARG A 21 -19.86 -6.67 -5.23
CA ARG A 21 -19.07 -6.50 -6.45
C ARG A 21 -17.66 -6.97 -6.15
N LYS A 22 -17.25 -8.07 -6.79
CA LYS A 22 -15.90 -8.63 -6.63
C LYS A 22 -14.92 -7.59 -7.14
N GLN A 23 -14.25 -6.92 -6.22
CA GLN A 23 -13.17 -5.99 -6.53
C GLN A 23 -11.83 -6.72 -6.66
N HIS A 24 -10.90 -6.07 -7.35
CA HIS A 24 -9.49 -6.42 -7.34
C HIS A 24 -8.74 -5.43 -6.44
N PHE A 25 -8.24 -5.91 -5.31
CA PHE A 25 -7.40 -5.13 -4.39
C PHE A 25 -5.93 -5.27 -4.78
N VAL A 26 -5.23 -4.15 -4.86
CA VAL A 26 -3.78 -4.09 -5.05
C VAL A 26 -3.17 -3.48 -3.80
N LEU A 27 -2.39 -4.28 -3.06
CA LEU A 27 -1.85 -3.97 -1.75
C LEU A 27 -0.36 -3.59 -1.87
N VAL A 28 -0.03 -2.37 -1.47
CA VAL A 28 1.30 -1.76 -1.60
C VAL A 28 1.89 -1.52 -0.22
N HIS A 29 3.05 -2.12 0.05
CA HIS A 29 3.72 -2.04 1.35
C HIS A 29 4.43 -0.69 1.57
N GLY A 30 4.86 -0.44 2.80
CA GLY A 30 5.66 0.72 3.18
C GLY A 30 7.17 0.48 3.07
N ALA A 31 7.97 1.46 3.49
CA ALA A 31 9.42 1.33 3.52
C ALA A 31 9.88 0.14 4.40
N CYS A 32 10.98 -0.51 4.02
CA CYS A 32 11.56 -1.67 4.71
C CYS A 32 10.65 -2.90 4.85
N HIS A 33 9.54 -2.95 4.10
CA HIS A 33 8.61 -4.07 4.07
C HIS A 33 8.59 -4.72 2.67
N GLY A 34 7.76 -5.75 2.51
CA GLY A 34 7.40 -6.37 1.24
C GLY A 34 5.93 -6.80 1.26
N ALA A 35 5.48 -7.49 0.22
CA ALA A 35 4.16 -8.09 0.09
C ALA A 35 3.79 -8.95 1.32
N TRP A 36 4.79 -9.55 1.97
CA TRP A 36 4.63 -10.36 3.18
C TRP A 36 3.89 -9.64 4.32
N CYS A 37 3.94 -8.30 4.41
CA CYS A 37 3.26 -7.57 5.47
C CYS A 37 1.72 -7.70 5.40
N TRP A 38 1.20 -8.08 4.24
CA TRP A 38 -0.23 -8.26 4.00
C TRP A 38 -0.74 -9.68 4.26
N TYR A 39 0.09 -10.57 4.82
CA TYR A 39 -0.23 -12.00 4.94
C TYR A 39 -1.53 -12.31 5.71
N LYS A 40 -1.93 -11.46 6.67
CA LYS A 40 -3.22 -11.60 7.39
C LYS A 40 -4.40 -10.99 6.64
N VAL A 41 -4.17 -9.92 5.88
CA VAL A 41 -5.25 -9.15 5.20
C VAL A 41 -5.65 -9.82 3.90
N LYS A 42 -4.67 -10.28 3.11
CA LYS A 42 -4.90 -10.96 1.83
C LYS A 42 -5.92 -12.11 1.92
N PRO A 43 -5.76 -13.12 2.80
CA PRO A 43 -6.71 -14.23 2.88
C PRO A 43 -8.11 -13.80 3.34
N LEU A 44 -8.23 -12.74 4.17
CA LEU A 44 -9.54 -12.23 4.60
C LEU A 44 -10.30 -11.60 3.44
N LEU A 45 -9.62 -10.82 2.59
CA LEU A 45 -10.22 -10.24 1.39
C LEU A 45 -10.57 -11.31 0.35
N GLU A 46 -9.68 -12.30 0.15
CA GLU A 46 -9.93 -13.44 -0.74
C GLU A 46 -11.13 -14.29 -0.26
N ALA A 47 -11.27 -14.53 1.03
CA ALA A 47 -12.41 -15.22 1.62
C ALA A 47 -13.75 -14.49 1.41
N LEU A 48 -13.71 -13.17 1.26
CA LEU A 48 -14.88 -12.36 0.87
C LEU A 48 -15.17 -12.38 -0.63
N GLY A 49 -14.40 -13.13 -1.43
CA GLY A 49 -14.57 -13.31 -2.87
C GLY A 49 -13.87 -12.25 -3.73
N HIS A 50 -12.98 -11.45 -3.14
CA HIS A 50 -12.20 -10.45 -3.87
C HIS A 50 -10.94 -11.06 -4.50
N ARG A 51 -10.46 -10.46 -5.60
CA ARG A 51 -9.13 -10.75 -6.14
C ARG A 51 -8.13 -9.87 -5.39
N VAL A 52 -6.98 -10.41 -4.99
CA VAL A 52 -6.00 -9.65 -4.22
C VAL A 52 -4.59 -9.87 -4.77
N THR A 53 -3.94 -8.77 -5.14
CA THR A 53 -2.53 -8.74 -5.52
C THR A 53 -1.76 -7.96 -4.46
N ALA A 54 -0.92 -8.63 -3.70
CA ALA A 54 0.11 -7.99 -2.89
C ALA A 54 1.44 -8.17 -3.63
N LEU A 55 2.14 -7.07 -3.89
CA LEU A 55 3.38 -7.06 -4.66
C LEU A 55 4.54 -6.53 -3.82
N ASP A 56 5.74 -7.01 -4.13
CA ASP A 56 6.98 -6.38 -3.72
C ASP A 56 7.25 -5.21 -4.67
N LEU A 57 7.54 -4.04 -4.10
CA LEU A 57 8.16 -2.93 -4.83
C LEU A 57 9.63 -3.26 -5.12
N ALA A 58 10.29 -2.44 -5.94
CA ALA A 58 11.64 -2.77 -6.38
C ALA A 58 12.62 -2.85 -5.19
N ALA A 59 13.49 -3.85 -5.20
CA ALA A 59 14.44 -4.17 -4.12
C ALA A 59 13.80 -4.35 -2.73
N SER A 60 12.54 -4.77 -2.68
CA SER A 60 11.77 -4.95 -1.46
C SER A 60 11.31 -6.40 -1.29
N GLY A 61 11.04 -6.81 -0.05
CA GLY A 61 10.59 -8.18 0.23
C GLY A 61 11.57 -9.23 -0.29
N ILE A 62 11.12 -10.06 -1.24
CA ILE A 62 11.97 -11.07 -1.89
C ILE A 62 12.45 -10.67 -3.28
N ASP A 63 12.15 -9.44 -3.74
CA ASP A 63 12.62 -8.94 -5.03
C ASP A 63 14.13 -8.69 -5.00
N THR A 64 14.87 -9.54 -5.70
CA THR A 64 16.32 -9.42 -5.91
C THR A 64 16.66 -9.05 -7.35
N THR A 65 15.70 -8.59 -8.15
CA THR A 65 15.91 -8.30 -9.58
C THR A 65 16.80 -7.08 -9.80
N ARG A 66 16.81 -6.15 -8.84
CA ARG A 66 17.64 -4.93 -8.86
C ARG A 66 18.29 -4.73 -7.50
N SER A 67 19.51 -4.19 -7.49
CA SER A 67 20.14 -3.76 -6.23
C SER A 67 19.43 -2.51 -5.71
N ILE A 68 19.36 -2.35 -4.38
CA ILE A 68 18.88 -1.12 -3.75
C ILE A 68 19.72 0.11 -4.15
N THR A 69 20.99 -0.10 -4.52
CA THR A 69 21.88 0.95 -5.04
C THR A 69 21.51 1.42 -6.44
N ASP A 70 20.70 0.64 -7.17
CA ASP A 70 20.27 0.97 -8.54
C ASP A 70 18.93 1.73 -8.54
N ILE A 71 18.38 2.02 -7.37
CA ILE A 71 17.10 2.73 -7.19
C ILE A 71 17.38 4.11 -6.60
N SER A 72 17.23 5.14 -7.41
CA SER A 72 17.47 6.53 -7.04
C SER A 72 16.23 7.41 -7.16
N THR A 73 15.11 6.88 -7.65
CA THR A 73 13.85 7.63 -7.79
C THR A 73 12.64 6.86 -7.28
N CYS A 74 11.61 7.60 -6.85
CA CYS A 74 10.32 7.03 -6.47
C CYS A 74 9.67 6.24 -7.62
N GLU A 75 9.86 6.67 -8.87
CA GLU A 75 9.35 5.96 -10.05
C GLU A 75 10.03 4.60 -10.24
N GLN A 76 11.36 4.53 -10.07
CA GLN A 76 12.09 3.26 -10.12
C GLN A 76 11.68 2.33 -8.96
N TYR A 77 11.52 2.86 -7.75
CA TYR A 77 11.04 2.09 -6.61
C TYR A 77 9.63 1.53 -6.85
N SER A 78 8.76 2.35 -7.46
CA SER A 78 7.36 2.02 -7.74
C SER A 78 7.15 1.23 -9.04
N GLU A 79 8.21 0.88 -9.76
CA GLU A 79 8.14 0.26 -11.09
C GLU A 79 7.28 -1.01 -11.12
N PRO A 80 7.37 -1.96 -10.17
CA PRO A 80 6.50 -3.14 -10.15
C PRO A 80 5.01 -2.79 -10.11
N LEU A 81 4.62 -1.73 -9.38
CA LEU A 81 3.25 -1.24 -9.35
C LEU A 81 2.85 -0.64 -10.71
N MET A 82 3.72 0.16 -11.33
CA MET A 82 3.44 0.75 -12.64
C MET A 82 3.26 -0.32 -13.73
N GLN A 83 4.07 -1.39 -13.68
CA GLN A 83 3.98 -2.52 -14.59
C GLN A 83 2.66 -3.28 -14.39
N LEU A 84 2.28 -3.54 -13.13
CA LEU A 84 0.98 -4.13 -12.81
C LEU A 84 -0.17 -3.28 -13.36
N MET A 85 -0.19 -1.98 -13.07
CA MET A 85 -1.24 -1.07 -13.53
C MET A 85 -1.32 -0.98 -15.07
N THR A 86 -0.17 -1.03 -15.74
CA THR A 86 -0.09 -1.09 -17.21
C THR A 86 -0.73 -2.36 -17.75
N SER A 87 -0.47 -3.50 -17.10
CA SER A 87 -0.96 -4.82 -17.55
C SER A 87 -2.47 -5.05 -17.36
N LEU A 88 -3.14 -4.24 -16.54
CA LEU A 88 -4.59 -4.37 -16.31
C LEU A 88 -5.38 -4.13 -17.60
N PRO A 89 -6.47 -4.89 -17.85
CA PRO A 89 -7.42 -4.60 -18.93
C PRO A 89 -7.97 -3.17 -18.86
N ASN A 90 -8.32 -2.59 -20.01
CA ASN A 90 -8.80 -1.20 -20.08
C ASN A 90 -10.14 -0.98 -19.34
N ASP A 91 -10.95 -2.01 -19.20
CA ASP A 91 -12.24 -2.00 -18.50
C ASP A 91 -12.13 -2.44 -17.02
N GLU A 92 -10.94 -2.84 -16.56
CA GLU A 92 -10.70 -3.24 -15.18
C GLU A 92 -10.28 -2.03 -14.32
N LYS A 93 -10.96 -1.86 -13.18
CA LYS A 93 -10.57 -0.89 -12.14
C LYS A 93 -10.20 -1.62 -10.85
N VAL A 94 -9.13 -1.19 -10.21
CA VAL A 94 -8.65 -1.76 -8.94
C VAL A 94 -8.98 -0.86 -7.75
N VAL A 95 -8.95 -1.45 -6.55
CA VAL A 95 -8.86 -0.76 -5.28
C VAL A 95 -7.39 -0.74 -4.88
N LEU A 96 -6.76 0.44 -4.91
CA LEU A 96 -5.37 0.58 -4.46
C LEU A 96 -5.34 0.80 -2.95
N VAL A 97 -4.48 0.06 -2.25
CA VAL A 97 -4.29 0.20 -0.80
C VAL A 97 -2.81 0.36 -0.52
N GLY A 98 -2.42 1.52 0.01
CA GLY A 98 -1.03 1.83 0.34
C GLY A 98 -0.84 1.98 1.85
N HIS A 99 0.18 1.31 2.38
CA HIS A 99 0.58 1.45 3.78
C HIS A 99 1.83 2.33 3.92
N SER A 100 1.84 3.24 4.90
CA SER A 100 3.03 4.05 5.23
C SER A 100 3.63 4.74 3.98
N PHE A 101 4.91 4.52 3.67
CA PHE A 101 5.59 5.06 2.50
C PHE A 101 4.96 4.65 1.16
N GLY A 102 4.24 3.52 1.11
CA GLY A 102 3.53 3.07 -0.09
C GLY A 102 2.45 4.03 -0.57
N GLY A 103 2.03 4.98 0.26
CA GLY A 103 1.16 6.08 -0.15
C GLY A 103 1.75 6.97 -1.26
N LEU A 104 3.08 7.15 -1.31
CA LEU A 104 3.74 7.88 -2.39
C LEU A 104 3.64 7.12 -3.73
N SER A 105 3.83 5.81 -3.71
CA SER A 105 3.63 4.95 -4.88
C SER A 105 2.18 4.94 -5.36
N LEU A 106 1.22 5.02 -4.42
CA LEU A 106 -0.20 5.20 -4.74
C LEU A 106 -0.44 6.51 -5.48
N ALA A 107 0.08 7.62 -4.98
CA ALA A 107 -0.08 8.93 -5.63
C ALA A 107 0.47 8.93 -7.05
N LEU A 108 1.63 8.30 -7.28
CA LEU A 108 2.19 8.14 -8.62
C LEU A 108 1.28 7.29 -9.55
N ALA A 109 0.71 6.20 -9.03
CA ALA A 109 -0.23 5.37 -9.80
C ALA A 109 -1.51 6.14 -10.13
N MET A 110 -2.01 6.96 -9.19
CA MET A 110 -3.20 7.79 -9.37
C MET A 110 -3.03 8.83 -10.47
N ASP A 111 -1.84 9.44 -10.56
CA ASP A 111 -1.53 10.43 -11.58
C ASP A 111 -1.40 9.79 -12.98
N LYS A 112 -0.74 8.62 -13.07
CA LYS A 112 -0.51 7.92 -14.35
C LYS A 112 -1.71 7.10 -14.85
N PHE A 113 -2.52 6.54 -13.95
CA PHE A 113 -3.59 5.59 -14.30
C PHE A 113 -4.95 5.92 -13.64
N PRO A 114 -5.43 7.17 -13.67
CA PRO A 114 -6.66 7.57 -12.96
C PRO A 114 -7.88 6.75 -13.40
N ASP A 115 -7.95 6.35 -14.68
CA ASP A 115 -9.07 5.59 -15.23
C ASP A 115 -9.11 4.12 -14.78
N LYS A 116 -7.98 3.57 -14.31
CA LYS A 116 -7.84 2.18 -13.83
C LYS A 116 -8.04 2.03 -12.33
N ILE A 117 -8.37 3.10 -11.62
CA ILE A 117 -8.50 3.11 -10.16
C ILE A 117 -9.94 3.45 -9.79
N SER A 118 -10.56 2.59 -8.97
CA SER A 118 -11.91 2.84 -8.45
C SER A 118 -11.88 3.66 -7.16
N VAL A 119 -10.90 3.37 -6.29
CA VAL A 119 -10.63 4.11 -5.05
C VAL A 119 -9.19 3.81 -4.60
N SER A 120 -8.57 4.80 -3.98
CA SER A 120 -7.27 4.68 -3.31
C SER A 120 -7.46 4.81 -1.80
N VAL A 121 -6.87 3.88 -1.03
CA VAL A 121 -6.97 3.80 0.42
C VAL A 121 -5.58 3.98 1.02
N PHE A 122 -5.42 5.03 1.83
CA PHE A 122 -4.18 5.36 2.53
C PHE A 122 -4.24 4.84 3.97
N VAL A 123 -3.56 3.73 4.25
CA VAL A 123 -3.53 3.09 5.57
C VAL A 123 -2.30 3.59 6.33
N THR A 124 -2.51 4.51 7.27
CA THR A 124 -1.42 5.16 8.02
C THR A 124 -0.27 5.60 7.11
N ALA A 125 -0.64 6.14 5.94
CA ALA A 125 0.25 6.35 4.81
C ALA A 125 0.50 7.83 4.53
N PHE A 126 1.62 8.11 3.87
CA PHE A 126 1.88 9.43 3.33
C PHE A 126 0.92 9.74 2.19
N MET A 127 0.14 10.81 2.34
CA MET A 127 -0.81 11.27 1.33
C MET A 127 -0.36 12.65 0.83
N PRO A 128 0.41 12.71 -0.27
CA PRO A 128 0.86 13.98 -0.82
C PRO A 128 -0.32 14.77 -1.38
N ASP A 129 -0.20 16.10 -1.38
CA ASP A 129 -1.13 16.99 -2.05
C ASP A 129 -0.61 17.36 -3.46
N THR A 130 -1.38 18.16 -4.18
CA THR A 130 -1.02 18.63 -5.53
C THR A 130 -0.36 20.02 -5.54
N LYS A 131 -0.07 20.59 -4.36
CA LYS A 131 0.47 21.95 -4.22
C LYS A 131 1.97 21.94 -3.96
N HIS A 132 2.45 20.93 -3.24
CA HIS A 132 3.85 20.80 -2.84
C HIS A 132 4.54 19.69 -3.64
N SER A 133 5.88 19.59 -3.51
CA SER A 133 6.59 18.41 -4.01
C SER A 133 6.06 17.15 -3.32
N PRO A 134 6.03 15.98 -3.99
CA PRO A 134 5.57 14.74 -3.36
C PRO A 134 6.33 14.37 -2.07
N SER A 135 7.61 14.74 -1.96
CA SER A 135 8.45 14.52 -0.78
C SER A 135 8.05 15.35 0.44
N PHE A 136 7.30 16.46 0.25
CA PHE A 136 6.99 17.40 1.32
C PHE A 136 6.31 16.76 2.55
N VAL A 137 5.42 15.80 2.32
CA VAL A 137 4.71 15.11 3.41
C VAL A 137 5.66 14.23 4.24
N GLU A 138 6.66 13.63 3.60
CA GLU A 138 7.70 12.85 4.26
C GLU A 138 8.67 13.76 5.02
N GLU A 139 9.14 14.84 4.39
CA GLU A 139 10.02 15.84 5.00
C GLU A 139 9.37 16.46 6.25
N LYS A 140 8.07 16.75 6.18
CA LYS A 140 7.30 17.26 7.32
C LYS A 140 7.16 16.23 8.44
N PHE A 141 7.01 14.94 8.09
CA PHE A 141 6.99 13.87 9.09
C PHE A 141 8.35 13.71 9.75
N ALA A 142 9.43 13.64 8.96
CA ALA A 142 10.80 13.52 9.47
C ALA A 142 11.17 14.69 10.40
N SER A 143 10.85 15.93 10.01
CA SER A 143 11.10 17.13 10.83
C SER A 143 10.24 17.20 12.11
N SER A 144 9.14 16.45 12.17
CA SER A 144 8.30 16.37 13.37
C SER A 144 8.83 15.40 14.44
N MET A 145 9.81 14.56 14.08
CA MET A 145 10.36 13.53 14.98
C MET A 145 11.64 14.04 15.66
N THR A 146 11.66 14.02 17.00
CA THR A 146 12.89 14.34 17.76
C THR A 146 13.85 13.13 17.77
N PRO A 147 15.14 13.34 18.07
CA PRO A 147 16.08 12.23 18.25
C PRO A 147 15.60 11.18 19.26
N GLU A 148 14.99 11.61 20.37
CA GLU A 148 14.40 10.71 21.37
C GLU A 148 13.18 9.96 20.80
N GLY A 149 12.42 10.62 19.92
CA GLY A 149 11.28 10.04 19.21
C GLY A 149 11.66 8.88 18.28
N TRP A 150 12.90 8.84 17.80
CA TRP A 150 13.47 7.73 17.03
C TRP A 150 13.89 6.55 17.90
N MET A 151 13.89 6.69 19.23
CA MET A 151 14.15 5.62 20.20
C MET A 151 15.45 4.85 19.90
N GLY A 152 16.51 5.57 19.49
CA GLY A 152 17.80 4.99 19.13
C GLY A 152 17.83 4.30 17.77
N SER A 153 16.85 4.57 16.88
CA SER A 153 16.96 4.20 15.46
C SER A 153 18.05 5.04 14.79
N GLU A 154 18.81 4.41 13.89
CA GLU A 154 19.97 5.01 13.26
C GLU A 154 19.67 5.38 11.80
N LEU A 155 20.20 6.52 11.38
CA LEU A 155 20.14 7.03 10.03
C LEU A 155 21.57 7.09 9.51
N GLU A 156 21.88 6.28 8.50
CA GLU A 156 23.22 6.20 7.92
C GLU A 156 23.16 6.46 6.43
N THR A 157 24.14 7.19 5.90
CA THR A 157 24.27 7.34 4.45
C THR A 157 24.98 6.15 3.83
N TYR A 158 24.59 5.76 2.61
CA TYR A 158 25.25 4.70 1.85
C TYR A 158 25.46 5.11 0.38
N GLY A 159 26.22 4.29 -0.35
CA GLY A 159 26.59 4.55 -1.75
C GLY A 159 27.93 5.29 -1.85
N SER A 160 28.56 5.24 -3.03
CA SER A 160 29.89 5.82 -3.25
C SER A 160 29.96 7.34 -3.08
N ASP A 161 28.81 8.02 -3.20
CA ASP A 161 28.65 9.47 -3.07
C ASP A 161 27.89 9.89 -1.79
N ASN A 162 27.58 8.93 -0.90
CA ASN A 162 26.76 9.13 0.30
C ASN A 162 25.36 9.75 0.03
N SER A 163 24.83 9.59 -1.18
CA SER A 163 23.51 10.12 -1.54
C SER A 163 22.34 9.26 -1.05
N GLY A 164 22.58 7.96 -0.81
CA GLY A 164 21.58 7.04 -0.28
C GLY A 164 21.41 7.21 1.22
N LEU A 165 20.19 7.01 1.72
CA LEU A 165 19.86 7.00 3.14
C LEU A 165 19.36 5.62 3.56
N SER A 166 20.02 5.02 4.54
CA SER A 166 19.61 3.81 5.24
C SER A 166 18.97 4.20 6.57
N VAL A 167 17.92 3.47 6.95
CA VAL A 167 17.27 3.60 8.26
C VAL A 167 17.32 2.26 8.96
N PHE A 168 17.96 2.22 10.12
CA PHE A 168 17.95 1.06 11.01
C PHE A 168 17.00 1.32 12.17
N PHE A 169 15.84 0.66 12.15
CA PHE A 169 14.87 0.79 13.24
C PHE A 169 15.35 0.00 14.47
N SER A 170 15.45 0.68 15.61
CA SER A 170 15.79 0.02 16.87
C SER A 170 14.67 -0.93 17.32
N THR A 171 15.01 -1.92 18.15
CA THR A 171 14.01 -2.83 18.72
C THR A 171 12.94 -2.09 19.50
N ASP A 172 13.30 -1.04 20.25
CA ASP A 172 12.34 -0.24 21.01
C ASP A 172 11.43 0.58 20.08
N PHE A 173 11.97 1.17 19.01
CA PHE A 173 11.16 1.87 18.02
C PHE A 173 10.16 0.91 17.36
N MET A 174 10.64 -0.25 16.88
CA MET A 174 9.78 -1.27 16.27
C MET A 174 8.67 -1.71 17.23
N LYS A 175 9.03 -2.03 18.49
CA LYS A 175 8.08 -2.51 19.50
C LYS A 175 7.01 -1.48 19.87
N HIS A 176 7.37 -0.21 20.00
CA HIS A 176 6.45 0.82 20.52
C HIS A 176 5.77 1.65 19.43
N ARG A 177 6.27 1.64 18.20
CA ARG A 177 5.78 2.53 17.11
C ARG A 177 5.33 1.79 15.86
N LEU A 178 5.93 0.65 15.51
CA LEU A 178 5.59 -0.09 14.28
C LEU A 178 4.70 -1.31 14.55
N TYR A 179 4.97 -2.06 15.62
CA TYR A 179 4.35 -3.36 15.90
C TYR A 179 3.72 -3.45 17.30
N GLN A 180 3.42 -2.31 17.93
CA GLN A 180 2.82 -2.21 19.26
C GLN A 180 1.42 -2.84 19.36
N LEU A 181 0.74 -3.02 18.23
CA LEU A 181 -0.56 -3.71 18.15
C LEU A 181 -0.46 -5.11 17.55
N SER A 182 0.76 -5.58 17.24
CA SER A 182 0.96 -6.94 16.75
C SER A 182 0.73 -7.92 17.91
N PRO A 183 -0.13 -8.95 17.74
CA PRO A 183 -0.29 -9.97 18.76
C PRO A 183 1.02 -10.75 18.91
N VAL A 184 1.25 -11.29 20.11
CA VAL A 184 2.33 -12.25 20.32
C VAL A 184 2.06 -13.46 19.43
N GLU A 185 2.97 -13.75 18.51
CA GLU A 185 2.92 -14.99 17.74
C GLU A 185 3.39 -16.12 18.65
N VAL A 186 2.46 -17.04 18.96
CA VAL A 186 2.80 -18.29 19.63
C VAL A 186 3.30 -19.24 18.53
N ILE A 187 4.61 -19.46 18.51
CA ILE A 187 5.29 -20.40 17.62
C ILE A 187 5.11 -21.82 18.15
#